data_AF-A0A9E5IV46-F1
#
_entry.id   AF-A0A9E5IV46-F1
#
_cell.length_a   1.000
_cell.length_b   1.000
_cell.length_c   1.000
_cell.angle_alpha   90.00
_cell.angle_beta   90.00
_cell.angle_gamma   90.00
#
_symmetry.space_group_name_H-M   'P 1'
#
loop_
_entity.id
_entity.type
_entity.pdbx_description
1 polymer ?
#
loop_
_entity_poly.entity_id
_entity_poly.type
_entity_poly.pdbx_seq_one_letter_code
_entity_poly.pdbx_strand_id
1 'polypeptide(L)' 'MKHMKLRWLILILMALNALFYSWRQGIFEAWGFAPESAREPERTLQQIQPDNVIITRKNP' A
#
# COMPACT_ATOMS: atom_id res chain seq x y z
N MET A 1 20.89 -25.18 -24.85
CA MET A 1 20.75 -25.00 -23.39
C MET A 1 21.24 -23.62 -22.88
N LYS A 2 21.27 -22.56 -23.71
CA LYS A 2 21.94 -21.28 -23.34
C LYS A 2 21.07 -20.31 -22.51
N HIS A 3 19.74 -20.44 -22.60
CA HIS A 3 18.79 -19.55 -21.90
C HIS A 3 18.11 -20.20 -20.69
N MET A 4 18.44 -21.45 -20.35
CA MET A 4 17.80 -22.16 -19.24
C MET A 4 17.94 -21.36 -17.93
N LYS A 5 19.13 -20.79 -17.70
CA LYS A 5 19.43 -19.94 -16.54
C LYS A 5 18.55 -18.68 -16.50
N LEU A 6 18.35 -18.02 -17.65
CA LEU A 6 17.52 -16.82 -17.74
C LEU A 6 16.03 -17.14 -17.53
N ARG A 7 15.53 -18.25 -18.07
CA ARG A 7 14.14 -18.68 -17.87
C ARG A 7 13.84 -18.95 -16.39
N TRP A 8 14.75 -19.66 -15.71
CA TRP A 8 14.64 -19.88 -14.26
C TRP A 8 14.72 -18.58 -13.47
N LEU A 9 15.62 -17.67 -13.83
CA LEU A 9 15.70 -16.36 -13.19
C LEU A 9 14.39 -15.58 -13.32
N ILE A 10 13.79 -15.54 -14.52
CA ILE A 10 12.51 -14.86 -14.76
C ILE A 10 11.41 -15.49 -13.91
N LEU A 11 11.31 -16.82 -13.85
CA LEU A 11 10.31 -17.50 -13.03
C LEU A 11 10.47 -17.19 -11.54
N ILE A 12 11.71 -17.18 -11.03
CA ILE A 12 12.00 -16.81 -9.64
C ILE A 12 11.57 -15.36 -9.38
N LEU A 13 11.93 -14.43 -10.28
CA LEU A 13 11.53 -13.03 -10.15
C LEU A 13 10.01 -12.86 -10.16
N MET A 14 9.30 -13.58 -11.01
CA MET A 14 7.82 -13.57 -11.03
C MET A 14 7.24 -14.11 -9.71
N ALA A 15 7.79 -15.21 -9.17
CA ALA A 15 7.33 -15.79 -7.92
C ALA A 15 7.56 -14.84 -6.73
N LEU A 16 8.74 -14.22 -6.66
CA LEU A 16 9.05 -13.20 -5.64
C LEU A 16 8.14 -11.99 -5.77
N ASN A 17 7.83 -11.56 -6.99
CA ASN A 17 6.94 -10.42 -7.22
C ASN A 17 5.50 -10.73 -6.78
N ALA A 18 4.99 -11.92 -7.11
CA ALA A 18 3.68 -12.37 -6.66
C ALA A 18 3.61 -12.47 -5.14
N LEU A 19 4.64 -13.01 -4.49
CA LEU A 19 4.72 -13.07 -3.03
C LEU A 19 4.71 -11.67 -2.41
N PHE A 20 5.51 -10.75 -2.95
CA PHE A 20 5.55 -9.36 -2.50
C PHE A 20 4.20 -8.66 -2.69
N TYR A 21 3.51 -8.90 -3.80
CA TYR A 21 2.18 -8.35 -4.06
C TYR A 21 1.17 -8.86 -3.04
N SER A 22 1.14 -10.18 -2.79
CA SER A 22 0.28 -10.80 -1.78
C SER A 22 0.53 -10.24 -0.38
N TRP A 23 1.79 -10.02 -0.02
CA TRP A 23 2.18 -9.39 1.24
C TRP A 23 1.67 -7.94 1.33
N ARG A 24 1.85 -7.15 0.28
CA ARG A 24 1.35 -5.76 0.22
C ARG A 24 -0.18 -5.68 0.38
N GLN A 25 -0.92 -6.66 -0.13
CA GLN A 25 -2.39 -6.70 -0.02
C GLN A 25 -2.89 -7.13 1.37
N GLY A 26 -2.01 -7.45 2.31
CA GLY A 26 -2.40 -7.85 3.66
C GLY A 26 -2.87 -9.30 3.76
N ILE A 27 -2.58 -10.16 2.78
CA ILE A 27 -2.96 -11.59 2.85
C ILE A 27 -2.35 -12.27 4.09
N PHE A 28 -1.18 -11.80 4.54
CA PHE A 28 -0.49 -12.29 5.73
C PHE A 28 -0.82 -11.50 7.02
N GLU A 29 -1.89 -10.69 7.02
CA GLU A 29 -2.33 -9.93 8.19
C GLU A 29 -2.67 -10.85 9.38
N ALA A 30 -3.30 -12.00 9.11
CA ALA A 30 -3.63 -13.00 10.14
C ALA A 30 -2.40 -13.56 10.88
N TRP A 31 -1.20 -13.44 10.29
CA TRP A 31 0.06 -13.86 10.90
C TRP A 31 0.88 -12.67 11.46
N GLY A 32 0.31 -11.47 11.49
CA GLY A 32 1.00 -10.26 11.97
C GLY A 32 2.07 -9.74 11.01
N PHE A 33 2.14 -10.26 9.79
CA PHE A 33 3.09 -9.84 8.77
C PHE A 33 2.46 -8.89 7.75
N ALA A 34 1.41 -8.13 8.07
CA ALA A 34 0.93 -7.10 7.17
C ALA A 34 1.88 -5.89 7.17
N PRO A 35 2.06 -5.19 6.04
CA PRO A 35 2.75 -3.91 6.03
C PRO A 35 1.97 -2.89 6.88
N GLU A 36 2.69 -1.98 7.52
CA GLU A 36 2.12 -0.83 8.23
C GLU A 36 1.17 -0.07 7.28
N SER A 37 -0.05 0.21 7.72
CA SER A 37 -1.02 0.92 6.88
C SER A 37 -0.56 2.37 6.68
N ALA A 38 -0.07 2.70 5.49
CA ALA A 38 0.27 4.08 5.11
C ALA A 38 -0.96 4.95 4.77
N ARG A 39 -2.17 4.40 4.88
CA ARG A 39 -3.38 5.23 4.92
C ARG A 39 -3.29 6.05 6.20
N GLU A 40 -3.53 7.35 6.14
CA GLU A 40 -3.48 8.24 7.31
C GLU A 40 -4.86 8.26 8.00
N PRO A 41 -5.21 7.35 8.93
CA PRO A 41 -6.37 7.56 9.80
C PRO A 41 -6.13 8.77 10.72
N GLU A 42 -4.86 9.03 11.04
CA GLU A 42 -4.41 10.10 11.91
C GLU A 42 -4.87 11.50 11.47
N ARG A 43 -4.99 11.79 10.16
CA ARG A 43 -5.53 13.09 9.74
C ARG A 43 -6.98 13.29 10.17
N THR A 44 -7.78 12.23 10.24
CA THR A 44 -9.18 12.31 10.67
C THR A 44 -9.27 12.54 12.17
N LEU A 45 -8.37 11.94 12.95
CA LEU A 45 -8.32 12.08 14.42
C LEU A 45 -7.71 13.40 14.87
N GLN A 46 -6.84 14.00 14.05
CA GLN A 46 -6.21 15.29 14.32
C GLN A 46 -6.99 16.48 13.71
N GLN A 47 -8.13 16.24 13.06
CA GLN A 47 -8.99 17.32 12.58
C GLN A 47 -9.75 17.95 13.75
N ILE A 48 -9.36 19.17 14.12
CA ILE A 48 -10.10 19.98 15.08
C ILE A 48 -11.38 20.47 14.40
N GLN A 49 -12.54 19.94 14.82
CA GLN A 49 -13.89 20.39 14.45
C GLN A 49 -14.06 20.69 12.94
N PRO A 50 -13.92 19.68 12.06
CA PRO A 50 -14.05 19.88 10.62
C PRO A 50 -15.41 20.47 10.23
N ASP A 51 -16.46 20.18 11.01
CA ASP A 51 -17.82 20.67 10.79
C ASP A 51 -17.97 22.19 11.01
N ASN A 52 -17.00 22.82 11.69
CA ASN A 52 -17.00 24.27 11.93
C ASN A 52 -16.34 25.06 10.78
N VAL A 53 -15.83 24.39 9.75
CA VAL A 53 -15.20 25.04 8.59
C VAL A 53 -16.28 25.60 7.66
N ILE A 54 -16.50 26.91 7.75
CA ILE A 54 -17.40 27.62 6.84
C ILE A 54 -16.60 28.08 5.61
N ILE A 55 -16.86 27.47 4.45
CA ILE A 55 -16.25 27.87 3.19
C ILE A 55 -16.87 29.18 2.72
N THR A 56 -16.13 30.29 2.85
CA THR A 56 -16.56 31.60 2.33
C THR A 56 -15.82 31.90 1.03
N ARG A 57 -16.55 32.27 -0.03
CA ARG A 57 -15.94 32.81 -1.25
C ARG A 57 -15.65 34.29 -1.01
N LYS A 58 -14.38 34.69 -1.00
CA LYS A 58 -14.03 36.11 -1.09
C LYS A 58 -14.20 36.53 -2.55
N ASN A 59 -15.36 37.13 -2.85
CA ASN A 59 -15.57 37.79 -4.14
C ASN A 59 -14.85 39.15 -4.08
N PRO A 60 -14.10 39.55 -5.12
CA PRO A 60 -13.45 40.86 -5.17
C PRO A 60 -14.48 42.01 -5.16
#